data_AF-A0A1M3BNK5-F1
#
_entry.id   AF-A0A1M3BNK5-F1
#
_cell.length_a   1.000
_cell.length_b   1.000
_cell.length_c   1.000
_cell.angle_alpha   90.00
_cell.angle_beta   90.00
_cell.angle_gamma   90.00
#
_symmetry.space_group_name_H-M   'P 1'
#
loop_
_entity.id
_entity.type
_entity.pdbx_description
1 polymer ?
#
loop_
_entity_poly.entity_id
_entity_poly.type
_entity_poly.pdbx_seq_one_letter_code
_entity_poly.pdbx_strand_id
1 'polypeptide(L)'
;MISDDLVVMALGMPGARESAHFGKRDFRVGEKVFMTLPEAGRAVLKFTPDQQALVMETDPGLCAPVPGGWGLKGWTSLYFDGADGARVRELIDTAWRNVAPK
;
A
#
# COMPACT_ATOMS: atom_id res chain seq x y z
N MET A 1 -4.53 14.10 -4.71
CA MET A 1 -3.26 13.48 -4.28
C MET A 1 -2.62 12.85 -5.50
N ILE A 2 -1.30 12.94 -5.65
CA ILE A 2 -0.56 12.33 -6.76
C ILE A 2 0.37 11.24 -6.23
N SER A 3 0.94 10.44 -7.14
CA SER A 3 1.84 9.34 -6.76
C SER A 3 3.01 9.81 -5.88
N ASP A 4 3.56 11.00 -6.11
CA ASP A 4 4.69 11.52 -5.34
C ASP A 4 4.33 11.84 -3.88
N ASP A 5 3.06 12.15 -3.57
CA ASP A 5 2.61 12.29 -2.18
C ASP A 5 2.77 10.95 -1.43
N LEU A 6 2.41 9.83 -2.07
CA LEU A 6 2.56 8.50 -1.48
C LEU A 6 4.02 8.09 -1.36
N VAL A 7 4.88 8.51 -2.29
CA VAL A 7 6.34 8.30 -2.23
C VAL A 7 6.90 8.94 -0.96
N VAL A 8 6.54 10.21 -0.70
CA VAL A 8 6.97 10.92 0.51
C VAL A 8 6.45 10.21 1.77
N MET A 9 5.20 9.76 1.77
CA MET A 9 4.63 9.02 2.91
C MET A 9 5.38 7.71 3.17
N ALA A 10 5.63 6.92 2.14
CA ALA A 10 6.29 5.61 2.26
C ALA A 10 7.77 5.73 2.62
N LEU A 11 8.50 6.67 2.02
CA LEU A 11 9.92 6.92 2.35
C LEU A 11 10.11 7.59 3.70
N GLY A 12 9.06 8.19 4.25
CA GLY A 12 9.04 8.67 5.64
C GLY A 12 8.99 7.55 6.69
N MET A 13 8.72 6.31 6.29
CA MET A 13 8.68 5.17 7.21
C MET A 13 10.10 4.66 7.53
N PRO A 14 10.43 4.39 8.82
CA PRO A 14 11.77 3.92 9.18
C PRO A 14 12.20 2.67 8.41
N GLY A 15 13.40 2.72 7.84
CA GLY A 15 13.98 1.62 7.08
C GLY A 15 13.33 1.36 5.71
N ALA A 16 12.36 2.18 5.29
CA ALA A 16 11.78 2.09 3.96
C ALA A 16 12.76 2.61 2.91
N ARG A 17 12.79 1.94 1.77
CA ARG A 17 13.50 2.38 0.56
C ARG A 17 12.67 2.13 -0.67
N GLU A 18 12.89 2.96 -1.67
CA GLU A 18 12.38 2.74 -3.01
C GLU A 18 13.26 1.73 -3.76
N SER A 19 12.62 0.90 -4.58
CA SER A 19 13.23 -0.06 -5.48
C SER A 19 12.35 -0.19 -6.72
N ALA A 20 12.76 -1.05 -7.65
CA ALA A 20 11.88 -1.51 -8.72
C ALA A 20 11.77 -3.03 -8.73
N HIS A 21 10.56 -3.53 -8.99
CA HIS A 21 10.27 -4.93 -9.22
C HIS A 21 9.39 -5.05 -10.47
N PHE A 22 9.83 -5.85 -11.45
CA PHE A 22 9.18 -5.97 -12.76
C PHE A 22 8.90 -4.62 -13.46
N GLY A 23 9.79 -3.63 -13.29
CA GLY A 23 9.63 -2.30 -13.88
C GLY A 23 8.57 -1.42 -13.21
N LYS A 24 8.02 -1.83 -12.06
CA LYS A 24 7.14 -1.02 -11.22
C LYS A 24 7.89 -0.55 -9.98
N ARG A 25 7.64 0.69 -9.58
CA ARG A 25 8.19 1.27 -8.35
C ARG A 25 7.60 0.52 -7.16
N ASP A 26 8.44 0.13 -6.23
CA ASP A 26 8.03 -0.55 -5.01
C ASP A 26 8.79 -0.03 -3.80
N PHE A 27 8.16 -0.15 -2.64
CA PHE A 27 8.64 0.34 -1.37
C PHE A 27 8.70 -0.81 -0.39
N ARG A 28 9.86 -0.94 0.24
CA ARG A 28 10.20 -2.12 1.01
C ARG A 28 11.04 -1.78 2.25
N VAL A 29 10.97 -2.66 3.23
CA VAL A 29 11.89 -2.68 4.38
C VAL A 29 12.75 -3.94 4.25
N GLY A 30 14.06 -3.77 4.11
CA GLY A 30 14.96 -4.85 3.72
C GLY A 30 14.59 -5.42 2.34
N GLU A 31 14.12 -6.67 2.32
CA GLU A 31 13.67 -7.37 1.11
C GLU A 31 12.13 -7.44 0.98
N LYS A 32 11.39 -7.01 2.00
CA LYS A 32 9.94 -7.18 2.06
C LYS A 32 9.20 -5.95 1.56
N VAL A 33 8.45 -6.11 0.47
CA VAL A 33 7.62 -5.06 -0.14
C VAL A 33 6.35 -4.85 0.67
N PHE A 34 6.01 -3.59 0.96
CA PHE A 34 4.73 -3.22 1.58
C PHE A 34 3.85 -2.35 0.69
N MET A 35 4.43 -1.62 -0.28
CA MET A 35 3.68 -0.81 -1.22
C MET A 35 4.28 -0.90 -2.62
N THR A 36 3.44 -0.86 -3.65
CA THR A 36 3.85 -0.65 -5.05
C THR A 36 3.03 0.45 -5.70
N LEU A 37 3.61 1.12 -6.72
CA LEU A 37 2.95 2.12 -7.55
C LEU A 37 2.92 1.63 -9.00
N PRO A 38 1.94 0.79 -9.38
CA PRO A 38 1.88 0.22 -10.74
C PRO A 38 1.45 1.25 -11.80
N GLU A 39 0.62 2.23 -11.43
CA GLU A 39 0.17 3.32 -12.28
C GLU A 39 -0.26 4.55 -11.45
N ALA A 40 -0.55 5.67 -12.13
CA ALA A 40 -1.05 6.88 -11.47
C ALA A 40 -2.44 6.63 -10.84
N GLY A 41 -2.68 7.23 -9.67
CA GLY A 41 -3.96 7.11 -8.95
C GLY A 41 -4.19 5.77 -8.23
N ARG A 42 -3.31 4.77 -8.42
CA ARG A 42 -3.42 3.45 -7.76
C ARG A 42 -2.12 3.02 -7.10
N ALA A 43 -2.20 2.68 -5.82
CA ALA A 43 -1.16 1.97 -5.09
C ALA A 43 -1.62 0.54 -4.78
N VAL A 44 -0.69 -0.36 -4.50
CA VAL A 44 -1.02 -1.69 -3.96
C VAL A 44 -0.30 -1.87 -2.64
N LEU A 45 -1.06 -2.12 -1.58
CA LEU A 45 -0.59 -2.25 -0.21
C LEU A 45 -0.63 -3.70 0.27
N LYS A 46 0.30 -4.05 1.16
CA LYS A 46 0.37 -5.35 1.81
C LYS A 46 -0.38 -5.34 3.14
N PHE A 47 -1.57 -5.93 3.15
CA PHE A 47 -2.34 -6.20 4.36
C PHE A 47 -2.30 -7.68 4.77
N THR A 48 -2.75 -7.96 5.99
CA THR A 48 -3.29 -9.28 6.32
C THR A 48 -4.68 -9.45 5.69
N PRO A 49 -5.18 -10.67 5.48
CA PRO A 49 -6.55 -10.87 5.00
C PRO A 49 -7.60 -10.17 5.87
N ASP A 50 -7.44 -10.20 7.20
CA ASP A 50 -8.36 -9.55 8.12
C ASP A 50 -8.33 -8.01 8.02
N GLN A 51 -7.14 -7.43 7.89
CA GLN A 51 -7.00 -5.98 7.64
C GLN A 51 -7.59 -5.57 6.29
N GLN A 52 -7.40 -6.39 5.25
CA GLN A 52 -8.01 -6.16 3.94
C GLN A 52 -9.55 -6.16 4.06
N ALA A 53 -10.12 -7.16 4.73
CA ALA A 53 -11.57 -7.24 4.95
C ALA A 53 -12.10 -6.02 5.72
N LEU A 54 -11.41 -5.62 6.79
CA LEU A 54 -11.77 -4.46 7.58
C LEU A 54 -11.76 -3.17 6.74
N VAL A 55 -10.70 -2.92 5.97
CA VAL A 55 -10.59 -1.70 5.15
C VAL A 55 -11.64 -1.68 4.04
N MET A 56 -11.99 -2.84 3.47
CA MET A 56 -13.08 -2.92 2.50
C MET A 56 -14.46 -2.59 3.10
N GLU A 57 -14.66 -2.88 4.39
CA GLU A 57 -15.88 -2.55 5.12
C GLU A 57 -15.90 -1.07 5.53
N THR A 58 -14.79 -0.54 6.04
CA THR A 58 -14.72 0.83 6.58
C THR A 58 -14.56 1.91 5.52
N ASP A 59 -13.96 1.59 4.37
CA ASP A 59 -13.65 2.55 3.32
C ASP A 59 -14.18 2.07 1.95
N PRO A 60 -15.52 1.98 1.77
CA PRO A 60 -16.12 1.47 0.55
C PRO A 60 -15.69 2.31 -0.66
N GLY A 61 -15.14 1.65 -1.68
CA GLY A 61 -14.66 2.28 -2.90
C GLY A 61 -13.21 2.77 -2.85
N LEU A 62 -12.60 2.87 -1.68
CA LEU A 62 -11.19 3.26 -1.53
C LEU A 62 -10.24 2.10 -1.85
N CYS A 63 -10.65 0.88 -1.47
CA CYS A 63 -9.82 -0.31 -1.60
C CYS A 63 -10.53 -1.46 -2.33
N ALA A 64 -9.75 -2.30 -3.01
CA ALA A 64 -10.21 -3.57 -3.58
C ALA A 64 -9.09 -4.62 -3.52
N PRO A 65 -9.40 -5.91 -3.31
CA PRO A 65 -8.39 -6.96 -3.38
C PRO A 65 -7.82 -7.04 -4.80
N VAL A 66 -6.51 -7.24 -4.92
CA VAL A 66 -5.90 -7.51 -6.23
C VAL A 66 -6.47 -8.82 -6.79
N PRO A 67 -6.88 -8.90 -8.07
CA PRO A 67 -7.45 -10.12 -8.63
C PRO A 67 -6.55 -11.36 -8.45
N GLY A 68 -7.18 -12.50 -8.15
CA GLY A 68 -6.52 -13.79 -8.03
C GLY A 68 -5.78 -14.03 -6.71
N GLY A 69 -4.78 -14.90 -6.75
CA GLY A 69 -4.09 -15.38 -5.55
C GLY A 69 -3.35 -14.32 -4.73
N TRP A 70 -3.03 -13.16 -5.33
CA TRP A 70 -2.41 -12.05 -4.61
C TRP A 70 -3.39 -11.35 -3.67
N GLY A 71 -4.63 -11.09 -4.12
CA GLY A 71 -5.69 -10.54 -3.27
C GLY A 71 -6.01 -11.43 -2.09
N LEU A 72 -6.11 -12.75 -2.33
CA LEU A 72 -6.31 -13.76 -1.27
C LEU A 72 -5.17 -13.75 -0.22
N LYS A 73 -3.99 -13.24 -0.58
CA LYS A 73 -2.85 -13.05 0.34
C LYS A 73 -2.81 -11.65 0.96
N GLY A 74 -3.86 -10.85 0.84
CA GLY A 74 -3.97 -9.51 1.42
C GLY A 74 -3.34 -8.38 0.60
N TRP A 75 -2.95 -8.62 -0.66
CA TRP A 75 -2.53 -7.52 -1.54
C TRP A 75 -3.75 -6.75 -2.01
N THR A 76 -3.76 -5.46 -1.72
CA THR A 76 -4.96 -4.62 -1.82
C THR A 76 -4.64 -3.38 -2.64
N SER A 77 -5.41 -3.16 -3.71
CA SER A 77 -5.39 -1.92 -4.47
C SER A 77 -5.99 -0.81 -3.62
N LEU A 78 -5.32 0.33 -3.54
CA LEU A 78 -5.75 1.59 -2.95
C LEU A 78 -5.90 2.63 -4.07
N TYR A 79 -7.10 3.19 -4.22
CA TYR A 79 -7.43 4.23 -5.21
C TYR A 79 -7.41 5.60 -4.53
N PHE A 80 -6.29 6.31 -4.64
CA PHE A 80 -6.02 7.49 -3.80
C PHE A 80 -6.37 8.84 -4.46
N ASP A 81 -6.93 8.82 -5.68
CA ASP A 81 -7.37 10.05 -6.31
C ASP A 81 -8.60 10.62 -5.57
N GLY A 82 -8.52 11.89 -5.17
CA GLY A 82 -9.52 12.52 -4.30
C GLY A 82 -9.68 11.95 -2.89
N ALA A 83 -8.87 10.97 -2.48
CA ALA A 83 -8.96 10.36 -1.14
C ALA A 83 -8.37 11.28 -0.04
N ASP A 84 -8.81 11.06 1.20
CA ASP A 84 -8.26 11.77 2.37
C ASP A 84 -6.79 11.37 2.62
N GLY A 85 -5.93 12.38 2.72
CA GLY A 85 -4.48 12.23 2.95
C GLY A 85 -4.14 11.57 4.27
N ALA A 86 -4.90 11.86 5.34
CA ALA A 86 -4.65 11.25 6.64
C ALA A 86 -4.97 9.75 6.60
N ARG A 87 -6.11 9.38 6.01
CA ARG A 87 -6.48 7.97 5.84
C ARG A 87 -5.49 7.20 4.96
N VAL A 88 -5.08 7.76 3.82
CA VAL A 88 -4.06 7.12 2.95
C VAL A 88 -2.76 6.87 3.71
N ARG A 89 -2.30 7.85 4.51
CA ARG A 89 -1.09 7.68 5.33
C ARG A 89 -1.23 6.55 6.35
N GLU A 90 -2.37 6.44 7.02
CA GLU A 90 -2.66 5.37 7.99
C GLU A 90 -2.65 3.97 7.33
N LEU A 91 -3.20 3.86 6.12
CA LEU A 91 -3.18 2.61 5.36
C LEU A 91 -1.75 2.23 4.95
N ILE A 92 -0.92 3.20 4.54
CA ILE A 92 0.50 2.97 4.23
C ILE A 92 1.27 2.56 5.49
N ASP A 93 1.03 3.21 6.63
CA ASP A 93 1.64 2.84 7.92
C ASP A 93 1.26 1.40 8.33
N THR A 94 -0.01 1.04 8.19
CA THR A 94 -0.49 -0.33 8.44
C THR A 94 0.23 -1.36 7.58
N ALA A 95 0.39 -1.07 6.28
CA ALA A 95 1.11 -1.93 5.36
C ALA A 95 2.60 -2.05 5.72
N TRP A 96 3.24 -0.94 6.08
CA TRP A 96 4.63 -0.91 6.52
C TRP A 96 4.83 -1.74 7.80
N ARG A 97 3.96 -1.61 8.80
CA ARG A 97 4.03 -2.39 10.06
C ARG A 97 3.97 -3.90 9.82
N ASN A 98 3.31 -4.36 8.76
CA ASN A 98 3.25 -5.77 8.42
C ASN A 98 4.58 -6.36 7.91
N VAL A 99 5.53 -5.51 7.50
CA VAL A 99 6.84 -5.95 7.01
C VAL A 99 8.01 -5.44 7.85
N ALA A 100 7.79 -4.39 8.65
CA ALA A 100 8.79 -3.81 9.53
C ALA A 100 9.33 -4.84 10.53
N PRO A 101 10.62 -4.76 10.90
CA PRO A 101 11.17 -5.53 12.01
C PRO A 101 10.37 -5.29 13.30
N LYS A 102 10.24 -6.32 14.13
CA LYS A 102 9.63 -6.22 15.47
C LYS A 102 10.65 -5.70 16.47
#